data_AF-A0A9E3SCP8-F1
#
_entry.id   AF-A0A9E3SCP8-F1
#
_cell.length_a   1.000
_cell.length_b   1.000
_cell.length_c   1.000
_cell.angle_alpha   90.00
_cell.angle_beta   90.00
_cell.angle_gamma   90.00
#
_symmetry.space_group_name_H-M   'P 1'
#
loop_
_entity.id
_entity.type
_entity.pdbx_description
1 polymer ?
#
loop_
_entity_poly.entity_id
_entity_poly.type
_entity_poly.pdbx_seq_one_letter_code
_entity_poly.pdbx_strand_id
1 'polypeptide(L)' 'VNAGEISLFVFTSAVHRADAIDACEAIVERIKKEVPVWGKEIFRNENSQWKINN' A
#
# COMPACT_ATOMS: atom_id res chain seq x y z
N VAL A 1 2.11 6.33 -10.32
CA VAL A 1 2.79 5.05 -10.64
C VAL A 1 2.12 4.46 -11.86
N ASN A 2 2.90 3.94 -12.81
CA ASN A 2 2.33 3.28 -13.98
C ASN A 2 1.68 1.95 -13.57
N ALA A 3 0.79 1.44 -14.40
CA ALA A 3 0.19 0.13 -14.17
C ALA A 3 1.28 -0.95 -14.13
N GLY A 4 1.27 -1.76 -13.07
CA GLY A 4 2.24 -2.84 -12.84
C GLY A 4 3.49 -2.46 -12.03
N GLU A 5 3.69 -1.17 -11.73
CA GLU A 5 4.80 -0.73 -10.87
C GLU A 5 4.47 -0.86 -9.38
N ILE A 6 5.51 -1.00 -8.57
CA ILE A 6 5.38 -1.03 -7.11
C ILE A 6 4.91 0.34 -6.62
N SER A 7 3.76 0.38 -5.94
CA SER A 7 3.16 1.59 -5.38
C SER A 7 3.43 1.79 -3.90
N LEU A 8 3.75 0.70 -3.19
CA LEU A 8 4.15 0.66 -1.78
C LEU A 8 5.10 -0.51 -1.59
N PHE A 9 6.21 -0.29 -0.91
CA PHE A 9 7.19 -1.32 -0.57
C PHE A 9 7.44 -1.32 0.94
N VAL A 10 7.29 -2.49 1.56
CA VAL A 10 7.58 -2.72 2.97
C VAL A 10 8.51 -3.92 3.06
N PHE A 11 9.59 -3.77 3.81
CA PHE A 11 10.56 -4.83 4.05
C PHE A 11 10.77 -4.99 5.55
N THR A 12 10.67 -6.23 6.03
CA THR A 12 10.87 -6.60 7.42
C THR A 12 11.81 -7.79 7.51
N SER A 13 12.60 -7.83 8.58
CA SER A 13 13.50 -8.93 8.87
C SER A 13 13.51 -9.23 10.37
N ALA A 14 13.63 -10.51 10.71
CA ALA A 14 13.69 -11.00 12.08
C ALA A 14 14.44 -12.34 12.13
N VAL A 15 14.85 -12.76 13.32
CA VAL A 15 15.54 -14.04 13.55
C VAL A 15 14.65 -15.22 13.19
N HIS A 16 13.34 -15.10 13.46
CA HIS A 16 12.34 -16.09 13.10
C HIS A 16 11.33 -15.49 12.13
N ARG A 17 10.90 -16.29 11.15
CA ARG A 17 10.02 -15.83 10.06
C ARG A 17 8.67 -15.28 10.54
N ALA A 18 8.16 -15.76 11.68
CA ALA A 18 6.87 -15.34 12.22
C ALA A 18 6.88 -13.83 12.53
N ASP A 19 7.87 -13.37 13.29
CA ASP A 19 7.97 -11.96 13.68
C ASP A 19 8.13 -11.03 12.47
N ALA A 20 8.87 -11.46 11.43
CA ALA A 20 9.02 -10.68 10.20
C ALA A 20 7.69 -10.55 9.44
N ILE A 21 6.90 -11.62 9.37
CA ILE A 21 5.59 -11.63 8.72
C ILE A 21 4.61 -10.74 9.48
N ASP A 22 4.52 -10.92 10.80
CA ASP A 22 3.63 -10.15 11.67
C ASP A 22 3.96 -8.65 11.63
N ALA A 23 5.26 -8.30 11.64
CA ALA A 23 5.69 -6.92 11.49
C ALA A 23 5.33 -6.33 10.13
N CYS A 24 5.42 -7.10 9.04
CA CYS A 24 5.08 -6.63 7.70
C CYS A 24 3.60 -6.27 7.61
N GLU A 25 2.73 -7.15 8.11
CA GLU A 25 1.28 -6.92 8.17
C GLU A 25 0.95 -5.69 9.01
N ALA A 26 1.51 -5.62 10.23
CA ALA A 26 1.26 -4.50 11.13
C ALA A 26 1.68 -3.15 10.53
N ILE A 27 2.84 -3.09 9.84
CA ILE A 27 3.33 -1.86 9.21
C ILE A 27 2.44 -1.45 8.04
N VAL A 28 2.03 -2.40 7.18
CA VAL A 28 1.16 -2.10 6.03
C VAL A 28 -0.19 -1.54 6.51
N GLU A 29 -0.82 -2.16 7.51
CA GLU A 29 -2.10 -1.69 8.03
C GLU A 29 -1.97 -0.34 8.73
N ARG A 30 -0.89 -0.13 9.47
CA ARG A 30 -0.62 1.15 10.12
C ARG A 30 -0.40 2.27 9.10
N ILE A 31 0.36 2.02 8.03
CA ILE A 31 0.58 2.99 6.95
C ILE A 31 -0.76 3.36 6.29
N LYS A 32 -1.57 2.35 5.94
CA LYS A 32 -2.88 2.58 5.32
C LYS A 32 -3.84 3.38 6.20
N LYS A 33 -3.71 3.28 7.53
CA LYS A 33 -4.57 3.95 8.51
C LYS A 33 -4.10 5.36 8.88
N GLU A 34 -2.80 5.53 9.11
CA GLU A 34 -2.25 6.74 9.73
C GLU A 34 -1.68 7.73 8.72
N VAL A 35 -1.22 7.25 7.55
CA VAL A 35 -0.57 8.11 6.57
C VAL A 35 -1.64 8.75 5.67
N PRO A 36 -1.64 10.08 5.49
CA PRO A 36 -2.57 10.77 4.61
C PRO A 36 -2.19 10.56 3.13
N VAL A 37 -2.46 9.35 2.62
CA VAL A 37 -2.27 8.96 1.22
C VAL A 37 -3.59 8.50 0.61
N TRP A 38 -3.88 9.02 -0.59
CA TRP A 38 -5.11 8.70 -1.34
C TRP A 38 -4.75 8.22 -2.75
N GLY A 39 -5.37 7.12 -3.17
CA GLY A 39 -5.23 6.59 -4.52
C GLY A 39 -6.14 7.34 -5.49
N LYS A 40 -5.57 7.92 -6.54
CA LYS A 40 -6.32 8.45 -7.69
C LYS A 40 -6.11 7.53 -8.88
N GLU A 41 -7.17 6.91 -9.34
CA GLU A 41 -7.14 6.01 -10.50
C GLU A 41 -7.27 6.85 -11.77
N ILE A 42 -6.35 6.63 -12.72
CA ILE A 42 -6.31 7.34 -14.00
C ILE A 42 -6.65 6.32 -15.09
N PHE A 43 -7.77 6.53 -15.78
CA PHE A 43 -8.23 5.64 -16.84
C PHE A 43 -7.72 6.10 -18.21
N ARG A 44 -7.74 5.19 -19.19
CA ARG A 44 -7.26 5.46 -20.57
C ARG A 44 -8.03 6.58 -21.27
N ASN A 45 -9.24 6.89 -20.82
CA ASN A 45 -10.14 7.86 -21.43
C ASN A 45 -10.04 9.25 -20.75
N GLU A 46 -8.90 9.57 -20.14
CA GLU A 46 -8.62 10.81 -19.38
C GLU A 46 -9.52 11.05 -18.15
N ASN A 47 -10.50 10.20 -17.92
CA ASN A 47 -11.27 10.18 -16.69
C ASN A 47 -10.38 9.75 -15.52
N SER A 48 -10.61 10.38 -14.37
CA SER A 48 -9.95 9.98 -13.12
C SER A 48 -10.95 9.96 -11.98
N GLN A 49 -10.81 8.96 -11.10
CA GLN A 49 -11.62 8.87 -9.89
C GLN A 49 -10.72 8.76 -8.66
N TRP A 50 -11.19 9.30 -7.55
CA TRP A 50 -10.58 9.02 -6.25
C TRP A 50 -11.09 7.69 -5.75
N LYS A 51 -10.17 6.84 -5.27
CA LYS A 51 -10.54 5.60 -4.62
C LYS A 51 -11.28 5.90 -3.32
N ILE A 52 -12.50 5.41 -3.22
CA ILE A 52 -13.32 5.49 -2.00
C ILE A 52 -13.14 4.15 -1.27
N ASN A 53 -12.60 4.19 -0.05
CA ASN A 53 -12.53 3.02 0.81
C ASN A 53 -13.89 2.87 1.50
N ASN A 54 -14.56 1.73 1.32
CA ASN A 54 -15.82 1.39 1.99
C ASN A 54 -15.56 0.42 3.15
#